data_AF-A0A4S8PDR7-F1
#
_entry.id   AF-A0A4S8PDR7-F1
#
_cell.length_a   1.000
_cell.length_b   1.000
_cell.length_c   1.000
_cell.angle_alpha   90.00
_cell.angle_beta   90.00
_cell.angle_gamma   90.00
#
_symmetry.space_group_name_H-M   'P 1'
#
loop_
_entity.id
_entity.type
_entity.pdbx_description
1 polymer ?
#
loop_
_entity_poly.entity_id
_entity_poly.type
_entity_poly.pdbx_seq_one_letter_code
_entity_poly.pdbx_strand_id
1 'polypeptide(L)'
;MRFLKLASNLLGRSPEAPFTWPYWIDVSVDGPQAQVAFAEGVAHGSAGGVFTLEEALSPQWRTHFERAEGEWLLPYLERLAGGGVVTETELRAAFTERHGREPEHYDWDR
;
A
#
# COMPACT_ATOMS: atom_id res chain seq x y z
N MET A 1 6.08 14.01 2.84
CA MET A 1 6.08 12.94 1.81
C MET A 1 4.66 12.46 1.63
N ARG A 2 4.16 12.39 0.39
CA ARG A 2 2.77 12.02 0.10
C ARG A 2 2.60 10.52 -0.12
N PHE A 3 1.71 9.88 0.64
CA PHE A 3 1.35 8.47 0.49
C PHE A 3 -0.03 8.30 -0.13
N LEU A 4 -0.15 7.37 -1.07
CA LEU A 4 -1.42 6.91 -1.62
C LEU A 4 -1.87 5.66 -0.88
N LYS A 5 -3.12 5.62 -0.45
CA LYS A 5 -3.73 4.41 0.14
C LYS A 5 -4.16 3.47 -0.98
N LEU A 6 -3.40 2.41 -1.23
CA LEU A 6 -3.54 1.61 -2.45
C LEU A 6 -4.08 0.19 -2.23
N ALA A 7 -3.87 -0.42 -1.06
CA ALA A 7 -4.44 -1.73 -0.78
C ALA A 7 -4.94 -1.86 0.66
N SER A 8 -6.09 -2.49 0.82
CA SER A 8 -6.61 -2.96 2.10
C SER A 8 -7.76 -3.94 1.87
N ASN A 9 -7.85 -4.97 2.72
CA ASN A 9 -9.01 -5.88 2.81
C ASN A 9 -10.27 -5.22 3.39
N LEU A 10 -10.23 -3.91 3.65
CA LEU A 10 -11.39 -3.09 3.94
C LEU A 10 -11.90 -2.30 2.73
N LEU A 11 -11.16 -2.26 1.61
CA LEU A 11 -11.61 -1.54 0.41
C LEU A 11 -12.88 -2.21 -0.13
N GLY A 12 -14.01 -1.49 -0.10
CA GLY A 12 -15.29 -2.01 -0.61
C GLY A 12 -16.00 -3.00 0.31
N ARG A 13 -15.53 -3.19 1.54
CA ARG A 13 -16.19 -4.07 2.51
C ARG A 13 -17.50 -3.45 3.01
N SER A 14 -18.56 -4.26 3.02
CA SER A 14 -19.85 -3.85 3.61
C SER A 14 -19.73 -3.63 5.12
N PRO A 15 -20.40 -2.62 5.71
CA PRO A 15 -20.48 -2.45 7.17
C PRO A 15 -21.07 -3.65 7.91
N GLU A 16 -21.87 -4.49 7.23
CA GLU A 16 -22.50 -5.68 7.80
C GLU A 16 -21.62 -6.94 7.71
N ALA A 17 -20.46 -6.85 7.04
CA ALA A 17 -19.56 -7.99 6.92
C ALA A 17 -19.00 -8.39 8.30
N PRO A 18 -18.72 -9.70 8.53
CA PRO A 18 -18.05 -10.14 9.75
C PRO A 18 -16.76 -9.36 10.00
N PHE A 19 -16.34 -9.29 11.26
CA PHE A 19 -15.09 -8.63 11.61
C PHE A 19 -13.89 -9.26 10.87
N THR A 20 -12.97 -8.41 10.41
CA THR A 20 -11.65 -8.84 9.91
C THR A 20 -10.57 -7.94 10.50
N TRP A 21 -9.36 -8.48 10.63
CA TRP A 21 -8.21 -7.64 10.94
C TRP A 21 -7.84 -6.80 9.73
N PRO A 22 -7.78 -5.47 9.87
CA PRO A 22 -7.46 -4.63 8.75
C PRO A 22 -5.96 -4.59 8.50
N TYR A 23 -5.62 -4.73 7.23
CA TYR A 23 -4.27 -4.59 6.69
C TYR A 23 -4.29 -3.44 5.69
N TRP A 24 -3.27 -2.58 5.74
CA TRP A 24 -3.10 -1.48 4.78
C TRP A 24 -1.72 -1.51 4.14
N ILE A 25 -1.68 -1.11 2.88
CA ILE A 25 -0.46 -0.85 2.11
C ILE A 25 -0.63 0.49 1.41
N ASP A 26 0.24 1.42 1.78
CA ASP A 26 0.29 2.74 1.18
C ASP A 26 1.65 2.93 0.49
N VAL A 27 1.67 3.65 -0.62
CA VAL A 27 2.90 3.85 -1.41
C VAL A 27 3.13 5.34 -1.62
N SER A 28 4.35 5.78 -1.32
CA SER A 28 4.87 7.06 -1.78
C SER A 28 5.84 6.81 -2.91
N VAL A 29 5.61 7.49 -4.03
CA VAL A 29 6.61 7.69 -5.10
C VAL A 29 7.09 9.14 -5.16
N ASP A 30 6.72 9.91 -4.14
CA ASP A 30 7.10 11.31 -3.96
C ASP A 30 8.39 11.38 -3.13
N GLY A 31 9.43 12.01 -3.69
CA GLY A 31 10.76 12.12 -3.09
C GLY A 31 11.86 11.33 -3.81
N PRO A 32 13.10 11.34 -3.27
CA PRO A 32 14.27 10.75 -3.94
C PRO A 32 14.22 9.22 -4.03
N GLN A 33 13.43 8.57 -3.19
CA GLN A 33 13.23 7.12 -3.16
C GLN A 33 11.79 6.81 -2.81
N ALA A 34 11.18 5.87 -3.52
CA ALA A 34 9.84 5.40 -3.18
C ALA A 34 9.86 4.64 -1.84
N GLN A 35 8.76 4.73 -1.10
CA GLN A 35 8.58 4.12 0.21
C GLN A 35 7.23 3.41 0.29
N VAL A 36 7.18 2.36 1.11
CA VAL A 36 5.96 1.58 1.35
C VAL A 36 5.63 1.65 2.84
N ALA A 37 4.40 2.05 3.16
CA ALA A 37 3.89 1.98 4.51
C ALA A 37 3.03 0.72 4.68
N PHE A 38 3.33 -0.04 5.72
CA PHE A 38 2.48 -1.13 6.19
C PHE A 38 1.83 -0.72 7.50
N ALA A 39 0.54 -1.00 7.65
CA ALA A 39 -0.17 -0.81 8.91
C ALA A 39 -1.14 -1.96 9.20
N GLU A 40 -1.35 -2.23 10.48
CA GLU A 40 -2.28 -3.21 11.02
C GLU A 40 -3.19 -2.58 12.09
N GLY A 41 -4.42 -3.10 12.23
CA GLY A 41 -5.44 -2.55 13.13
C GLY A 41 -5.12 -2.57 14.64
N VAL A 42 -6.00 -1.91 15.41
CA VAL A 42 -5.89 -1.58 16.85
C VAL A 42 -5.51 -2.72 17.82
N ALA A 43 -5.79 -3.99 17.50
CA ALA A 43 -5.37 -5.10 18.37
C ALA A 43 -3.87 -5.44 18.28
N HIS A 44 -3.19 -4.99 17.22
CA HIS A 44 -1.72 -4.99 17.11
C HIS A 44 -1.10 -3.69 17.65
N GLY A 45 -1.85 -2.91 18.43
CA GLY A 45 -1.37 -1.64 19.00
C GLY A 45 -1.19 -0.52 17.98
N SER A 46 -1.92 -0.57 16.84
CA SER A 46 -1.68 0.31 15.69
C SER A 46 -0.24 0.20 15.18
N ALA A 47 0.30 -1.01 15.15
CA ALA A 47 1.60 -1.29 14.57
C ALA A 47 1.60 -0.94 13.09
N GLY A 48 2.57 -0.11 12.70
CA GLY A 48 2.83 0.24 11.34
C GLY A 48 4.22 0.81 11.21
N GLY A 49 4.71 0.87 9.98
CA GLY A 49 6.03 1.38 9.68
C GLY A 49 6.15 1.78 8.23
N VAL A 50 7.14 2.62 7.96
CA VAL A 50 7.50 3.01 6.59
C VAL A 50 8.85 2.42 6.26
N PHE A 51 8.86 1.67 5.16
CA PHE A 51 9.95 0.81 4.72
C PHE A 51 10.45 1.25 3.35
N THR A 52 11.72 0.99 3.09
CA THR A 52 12.29 1.05 1.75
C THR A 52 11.66 -0.02 0.85
N LEU A 53 11.82 0.11 -0.47
CA LEU A 53 11.38 -0.92 -1.41
C LEU A 53 12.04 -2.28 -1.16
N GLU A 54 13.34 -2.28 -0.80
CA GLU A 54 14.07 -3.50 -0.51
C GLU A 54 13.47 -4.23 0.71
N GLU A 55 13.25 -3.49 1.79
CA GLU A 55 12.60 -4.04 2.99
C GLU A 55 11.20 -4.53 2.67
N ALA A 56 10.39 -3.74 1.95
CA ALA A 56 9.01 -4.07 1.62
C ALA A 56 8.86 -5.28 0.70
N LEU A 57 9.81 -5.52 -0.21
CA LEU A 57 9.83 -6.68 -1.11
C LEU A 57 10.44 -7.93 -0.47
N SER A 58 10.97 -7.83 0.75
CA SER A 58 11.51 -8.99 1.45
C SER A 58 10.42 -10.05 1.73
N PRO A 59 10.77 -11.35 1.78
CA PRO A 59 9.78 -12.43 1.92
C PRO A 59 8.86 -12.32 3.14
N GLN A 60 9.30 -11.64 4.20
CA GLN A 60 8.52 -11.48 5.44
C GLN A 60 7.22 -10.68 5.24
N TRP A 61 7.15 -9.81 4.22
CA TRP A 61 5.99 -8.97 3.96
C TRP A 61 4.99 -9.58 2.98
N ARG A 62 5.28 -10.73 2.35
CA ARG A 62 4.37 -11.35 1.38
C ARG A 62 2.98 -11.62 1.95
N THR A 63 2.92 -12.16 3.16
CA THR A 63 1.66 -12.37 3.88
C THR A 63 0.87 -11.07 4.08
N HIS A 64 1.56 -9.92 4.24
CA HIS A 64 0.89 -8.62 4.39
C HIS A 64 0.27 -8.15 3.06
N PHE A 65 0.98 -8.35 1.94
CA PHE A 65 0.41 -8.12 0.59
C PHE A 65 -0.82 -8.97 0.32
N GLU A 66 -0.77 -10.26 0.63
CA GLU A 66 -1.91 -11.16 0.48
C GLU A 66 -3.09 -10.72 1.35
N ARG A 67 -2.85 -10.44 2.64
CA ARG A 67 -3.91 -10.04 3.59
C ARG A 67 -4.49 -8.66 3.30
N ALA A 68 -3.73 -7.75 2.71
CA ALA A 68 -4.20 -6.44 2.30
C ALA A 68 -4.85 -6.44 0.90
N GLU A 69 -4.91 -7.59 0.21
CA GLU A 69 -5.33 -7.69 -1.19
C GLU A 69 -4.46 -6.81 -2.12
N GLY A 70 -3.19 -6.64 -1.76
CA GLY A 70 -2.24 -5.72 -2.38
C GLY A 70 -1.25 -6.36 -3.34
N GLU A 71 -1.35 -7.65 -3.65
CA GLU A 71 -0.42 -8.35 -4.56
C GLU A 71 -0.30 -7.67 -5.94
N TRP A 72 -1.34 -6.96 -6.37
CA TRP A 72 -1.33 -6.19 -7.61
C TRP A 72 -0.29 -5.06 -7.64
N LEU A 73 0.20 -4.62 -6.47
CA LEU A 73 1.25 -3.61 -6.34
C LEU A 73 2.64 -4.16 -6.64
N LEU A 74 2.87 -5.47 -6.48
CA LEU A 74 4.20 -6.08 -6.56
C LEU A 74 4.93 -5.77 -7.87
N PRO A 75 4.31 -5.85 -9.07
CA PRO A 75 5.00 -5.53 -10.32
C PRO A 75 5.50 -4.07 -10.39
N TYR A 76 4.79 -3.13 -9.76
CA TYR A 76 5.19 -1.73 -9.71
C TYR A 76 6.35 -1.51 -8.74
N LEU A 77 6.27 -2.13 -7.56
CA LEU A 77 7.31 -2.04 -6.54
C LEU A 77 8.62 -2.70 -7.00
N GLU A 78 8.52 -3.87 -7.65
CA GLU A 78 9.67 -4.55 -8.27
C GLU A 78 10.30 -3.72 -9.38
N ARG A 79 9.48 -3.06 -10.21
CA ARG A 79 9.98 -2.15 -11.25
C ARG A 79 10.74 -0.96 -10.66
N LEU A 80 10.20 -0.34 -9.61
CA LEU A 80 10.89 0.73 -8.88
C LEU A 80 12.20 0.23 -8.24
N ALA A 81 12.20 -0.94 -7.63
CA ALA A 81 13.39 -1.53 -6.99
C ALA A 81 14.49 -1.86 -8.02
N GLY A 82 14.10 -2.24 -9.24
CA GLY A 82 15.01 -2.44 -10.36
C GLY A 82 15.53 -1.13 -11.01
N GLY A 83 15.22 0.04 -10.46
CA GLY A 83 15.61 1.34 -11.00
C GLY A 83 14.73 1.83 -12.15
N GLY A 84 13.61 1.16 -12.42
CA GLY A 84 12.59 1.65 -13.34
C GLY A 84 11.78 2.80 -12.73
N VAL A 85 11.01 3.47 -13.58
CA VAL A 85 10.14 4.59 -13.17
C VAL A 85 8.71 4.09 -13.02
N VAL A 86 8.05 4.40 -11.91
CA VAL A 86 6.59 4.29 -11.72
C VAL A 86 6.10 5.65 -11.24
N THR A 87 5.02 6.15 -11.82
CA THR A 87 4.48 7.48 -11.48
C THR A 87 3.27 7.39 -10.56
N GLU A 88 2.98 8.46 -9.82
CA GLU A 88 1.74 8.56 -9.02
C GLU A 88 0.50 8.40 -9.94
N THR A 89 0.52 9.01 -11.12
CA THR A 89 -0.57 8.90 -12.11
C THR A 89 -0.84 7.45 -12.52
N GLU A 90 0.22 6.65 -12.71
CA GLU A 90 0.09 5.24 -13.06
C GLU A 90 -0.51 4.41 -11.92
N LEU A 91 -0.06 4.63 -10.68
CA LEU A 91 -0.63 3.95 -9.51
C LEU A 91 -2.09 4.32 -9.28
N ARG A 92 -2.45 5.60 -9.47
CA ARG A 92 -3.84 6.09 -9.40
C ARG A 92 -4.72 5.46 -10.47
N ALA A 93 -4.23 5.37 -11.71
CA ALA A 93 -4.95 4.75 -12.81
C ALA A 93 -5.21 3.27 -12.53
N ALA A 94 -4.18 2.53 -12.11
CA ALA A 94 -4.31 1.12 -11.76
C ALA A 94 -5.26 0.88 -10.56
N PHE A 95 -5.22 1.75 -9.55
CA PHE A 95 -6.18 1.70 -8.44
C PHE A 95 -7.61 1.96 -8.90
N THR A 96 -7.81 3.00 -9.71
CA THR A 96 -9.15 3.40 -10.19
C THR A 96 -9.76 2.34 -11.10
N GLU A 97 -8.96 1.69 -11.96
CA GLU A 97 -9.40 0.55 -12.77
C GLU A 97 -9.92 -0.61 -11.91
N ARG A 98 -9.32 -0.83 -10.73
CA ARG A 98 -9.68 -1.93 -9.81
C ARG A 98 -10.86 -1.61 -8.90
N HIS A 99 -10.93 -0.37 -8.42
CA HIS A 99 -11.83 0.01 -7.34
C HIS A 99 -12.91 1.01 -7.76
N GLY A 100 -12.89 1.49 -9.00
CA GLY A 100 -13.89 2.41 -9.55
C GLY A 100 -13.89 3.82 -8.93
N ARG A 101 -12.84 4.16 -8.18
CA ARG A 101 -12.67 5.46 -7.50
C ARG A 101 -11.19 5.79 -7.37
N GLU A 102 -10.88 7.07 -7.19
CA GLU A 102 -9.51 7.52 -6.88
C GLU A 102 -9.07 7.04 -5.48
N PRO A 103 -7.76 6.76 -5.30
CA PRO A 103 -7.23 6.47 -3.97
C PRO A 103 -7.19 7.73 -3.11
N GLU A 104 -7.47 7.55 -1.83
CA GLU A 104 -7.16 8.54 -0.80
C GLU A 104 -5.65 8.73 -0.66
N HIS A 105 -5.24 9.85 -0.08
CA HIS A 105 -3.86 10.14 0.20
C HIS A 105 -3.71 10.91 1.51
N TYR A 106 -2.50 10.93 2.04
CA TYR A 106 -2.12 11.76 3.19
C TYR A 106 -0.66 12.19 3.06
N ASP A 107 -0.34 13.31 3.70
CA ASP A 107 1.03 13.78 3.83
C ASP A 107 1.60 13.29 5.15
N TRP A 108 2.81 12.74 5.10
CA TRP A 108 3.59 12.34 6.26
C TRP A 108 4.85 13.19 6.36
N ASP A 109 4.91 13.99 7.42
CA ASP A 109 6.09 14.76 7.79
C ASP A 109 6.94 13.89 8.70
N ARG A 110 8.13 13.50 8.20
CA ARG A 110 9.09 12.69 8.94
C ARG A 110 10.16 13.57 9.57
#